data_AF-A0A3N5EI80-F1
#
_entry.id   AF-A0A3N5EI80-F1
#
_cell.length_a   1.000
_cell.length_b   1.000
_cell.length_c   1.000
_cell.angle_alpha   90.00
_cell.angle_beta   90.00
_cell.angle_gamma   90.00
#
_symmetry.space_group_name_H-M   'P 1'
#
loop_
_entity.id
_entity.type
_entity.pdbx_description
1 polymer ?
#
loop_
_entity_poly.entity_id
_entity_poly.type
_entity_poly.pdbx_seq_one_letter_code
_entity_poly.pdbx_strand_id
1 'polypeptide(L)' 'MSDSTSPGDLARVYCTRCEQVVFFTFQGGPKDLPCPSCNHVIRVEMVHDGRKWRVKDMQTVRRVRSTC' A
#
# COMPACT_ATOMS: atom_id res chain seq x y z
N MET A 1 0.27 17.33 14.99
CA MET A 1 0.68 17.12 13.58
C MET A 1 -0.38 16.21 12.96
N SER A 2 -1.35 16.80 12.27
CA SER A 2 -2.49 16.08 11.69
C SER A 2 -2.08 15.63 10.30
N ASP A 3 -1.71 14.35 10.18
CA ASP A 3 -1.34 13.72 8.91
C ASP A 3 -2.63 13.47 8.10
N SER A 4 -3.12 14.56 7.50
CA SER A 4 -4.33 14.57 6.66
C SER A 4 -3.96 14.15 5.25
N THR A 5 -3.64 12.87 5.06
CA THR A 5 -3.36 12.33 3.73
C THR A 5 -4.60 12.58 2.84
N SER A 6 -4.47 13.28 1.73
CA SER A 6 -5.56 13.67 0.83
C SER A 6 -5.39 13.03 -0.56
N PRO A 7 -6.47 12.83 -1.35
CA PRO A 7 -6.39 12.55 -2.80
C PRO A 7 -5.36 13.48 -3.46
N GLY A 8 -4.22 12.94 -3.91
CA GLY A 8 -3.09 13.68 -4.47
C GLY A 8 -1.78 13.58 -3.69
N ASP A 9 -1.78 13.10 -2.45
CA ASP A 9 -0.56 13.03 -1.65
C ASP A 9 0.40 11.91 -2.07
N LEU A 10 1.68 12.10 -1.80
CA LEU A 10 2.72 11.12 -2.09
C LEU A 10 2.79 10.08 -0.96
N ALA A 11 2.49 8.83 -1.28
CA ALA A 11 2.64 7.68 -0.39
C ALA A 11 3.86 6.84 -0.79
N ARG A 12 4.32 5.99 0.14
CA ARG A 12 5.41 5.03 -0.11
C ARG A 12 4.99 3.63 0.32
N VAL A 13 5.41 2.63 -0.46
CA VAL A 13 5.27 1.21 -0.14
C VAL A 13 6.61 0.51 -0.34
N TYR A 14 6.87 -0.55 0.41
CA TYR A 14 8.06 -1.38 0.24
C TYR A 14 7.74 -2.56 -0.66
N CYS A 15 8.59 -2.83 -1.63
CA CYS A 15 8.48 -4.04 -2.43
C CYS A 15 8.78 -5.26 -1.57
N THR A 16 7.86 -6.23 -1.50
CA THR A 16 8.03 -7.47 -0.74
C THR A 16 9.08 -8.42 -1.30
N ARG A 17 9.61 -8.15 -2.51
CA ARG A 17 10.63 -8.97 -3.17
C ARG A 17 12.05 -8.46 -2.99
N CYS A 18 12.25 -7.16 -3.17
CA CYS A 18 13.59 -6.54 -3.19
C CYS A 18 13.73 -5.42 -2.16
N GLU A 19 12.72 -5.22 -1.32
CA GLU A 19 12.69 -4.23 -0.21
C GLU A 19 12.90 -2.78 -0.64
N GLN A 20 12.83 -2.53 -1.95
CA GLN A 20 12.93 -1.20 -2.53
C GLN A 20 11.69 -0.38 -2.25
N VAL A 21 11.89 0.89 -1.97
CA VAL A 21 10.78 1.82 -1.73
C VAL A 21 10.21 2.28 -3.06
N VAL A 22 8.89 2.19 -3.19
CA VAL A 22 8.13 2.66 -4.36
C VAL A 22 7.24 3.79 -3.90
N PHE A 23 7.45 4.97 -4.48
CA PHE A 23 6.62 6.14 -4.25
C PHE A 23 5.48 6.17 -5.24
N PHE A 24 4.29 6.56 -4.78
CA PHE A 24 3.12 6.68 -5.64
C PHE A 24 2.16 7.74 -5.13
N THR A 25 1.43 8.35 -6.04
CA THR A 25 0.36 9.30 -5.69
C THR A 25 -0.90 8.58 -5.27
N PHE A 26 -1.44 9.06 -4.16
CA PHE A 26 -2.66 8.65 -3.51
C PHE A 26 -3.86 9.06 -4.40
N GLN A 27 -4.64 8.09 -4.89
CA GLN A 27 -5.79 8.34 -5.78
C GLN A 27 -7.09 7.64 -5.33
N GLY A 28 -7.07 6.96 -4.17
CA GLY A 28 -8.19 6.14 -3.69
C GLY A 28 -8.35 4.82 -4.46
N GLY A 29 -8.84 3.77 -3.78
CA GLY A 29 -9.10 2.46 -4.40
C GLY A 29 -7.88 1.53 -4.52
N PRO A 30 -8.06 0.35 -5.15
CA PRO A 30 -6.98 -0.60 -5.41
C PRO A 30 -6.07 -0.10 -6.53
N LYS A 31 -4.77 -0.27 -6.36
CA LYS A 31 -3.74 0.14 -7.32
C LYS A 31 -2.64 -0.91 -7.42
N ASP A 32 -2.27 -1.19 -8.66
CA ASP A 32 -1.16 -2.07 -9.00
C ASP A 32 0.07 -1.21 -9.31
N LEU A 33 1.12 -1.37 -8.50
CA LEU A 33 2.35 -0.60 -8.59
C LEU A 33 3.50 -1.52 -9.03
N PRO A 34 4.02 -1.38 -10.26
CA PRO A 34 5.19 -2.14 -10.67
C PRO A 34 6.43 -1.62 -9.94
N CYS A 35 7.18 -2.53 -9.30
CA CYS A 35 8.45 -2.19 -8.69
C CYS A 35 9.49 -1.91 -9.79
N PRO A 36 10.16 -0.73 -9.82
CA PRO A 36 11.12 -0.40 -10.86
C PRO A 36 12.39 -1.26 -10.84
N SER A 37 12.69 -1.92 -9.71
CA SER A 37 13.92 -2.70 -9.56
C SER A 37 13.77 -4.17 -9.95
N CYS A 38 12.67 -4.81 -9.56
CA CYS A 38 12.45 -6.25 -9.81
C CYS A 38 11.24 -6.55 -10.70
N ASN A 39 10.56 -5.50 -11.19
CA ASN A 39 9.33 -5.57 -11.99
C ASN A 39 8.18 -6.34 -11.31
N HIS A 40 8.26 -6.55 -9.99
CA HIS A 40 7.21 -7.20 -9.22
C HIS A 40 6.02 -6.25 -9.03
N VAL A 41 4.80 -6.74 -9.27
CA VAL A 41 3.57 -5.95 -9.10
C VAL A 41 3.12 -5.97 -7.65
N ILE A 42 3.15 -4.81 -7.01
CA ILE A 42 2.70 -4.59 -5.64
C ILE A 42 1.24 -4.14 -5.70
N ARG A 43 0.34 -4.89 -5.07
CA ARG A 43 -1.08 -4.54 -5.00
C ARG A 43 -1.39 -3.86 -3.69
N VAL A 44 -1.72 -2.57 -3.76
CA VAL A 44 -2.07 -1.77 -2.59
C VAL A 44 -3.53 -1.35 -2.70
N GLU A 45 -4.27 -1.42 -1.59
CA GLU A 45 -5.62 -0.86 -1.49
C GLU A 45 -5.60 0.29 -0.50
N MET A 46 -5.98 1.47 -0.93
CA MET A 46 -6.08 2.63 -0.05
C MET A 46 -7.50 2.72 0.52
N VAL A 47 -7.62 2.55 1.83
CA VAL A 47 -8.92 2.61 2.52
C VAL A 47 -8.98 3.86 3.40
N HIS A 48 -10.08 4.61 3.31
CA HIS A 48 -10.36 5.73 4.19
C HIS A 48 -11.09 5.23 5.44
N ASP A 49 -10.46 5.36 6.61
CA ASP A 49 -11.02 4.92 7.89
C ASP A 49 -11.92 6.01 8.53
N GLY A 50 -12.40 6.98 7.74
CA GLY A 50 -13.19 8.13 8.20
C GLY A 50 -12.39 9.24 8.91
N ARG A 51 -11.16 8.96 9.37
CA ARG A 51 -10.25 9.96 9.97
C ARG A 51 -8.90 10.09 9.27
N LYS A 52 -8.46 9.02 8.59
CA LYS A 52 -7.18 8.98 7.88
C LYS A 52 -7.22 7.89 6.83
N TRP A 53 -6.39 8.07 5.82
CA TRP A 53 -6.15 7.02 4.83
C TRP A 53 -5.10 6.06 5.34
N ARG A 54 -5.33 4.78 5.13
CA ARG A 54 -4.36 3.73 5.41
C ARG A 54 -4.12 2.92 4.14
N VAL A 55 -2.85 2.64 3.87
CA VAL A 55 -2.47 1.61 2.91
C VAL A 55 -2.84 0.27 3.54
N LYS A 56 -3.86 -0.37 3.00
CA LYS A 56 -4.13 -1.77 3.26
C LYS A 56 -3.35 -2.56 2.24
N ASP A 57 -2.25 -3.14 2.70
CA ASP A 57 -1.50 -4.07 1.88
C ASP A 57 -2.39 -5.30 1.58
N MET A 58 -2.81 -5.45 0.33
CA MET A 58 -3.63 -6.60 -0.07
C MET A 58 -2.82 -7.90 -0.09
N GLN A 59 -1.49 -7.83 -0.09
CA GLN A 59 -0.64 -9.03 -0.02
C GLN A 59 -0.63 -9.63 1.40
N THR A 60 -0.94 -8.85 2.43
CA THR A 60 -0.89 -9.25 3.85
C THR A 60 -2.26 -9.70 4.41
N VAL A 61 -3.20 -10.15 3.58
CA VAL A 61 -4.20 -11.13 4.06
C VAL A 61 -3.61 -12.53 3.91
N ARG A 62 -2.44 -12.77 4.51
CA ARG A 62 -2.24 -14.07 5.12
C ARG A 62 -3.18 -14.06 6.32
N ARG A 63 -4.41 -14.55 6.12
CA ARG A 63 -5.10 -15.26 7.21
C ARG A 63 -4.07 -16.27 7.70
N VAL A 64 -3.37 -15.95 8.78
CA VAL A 64 -2.77 -16.98 9.60
C VAL A 64 -3.98 -17.72 10.12
N ARG A 65 -4.41 -18.77 9.40
CA ARG A 65 -5.12 -19.88 10.01
C ARG A 65 -4.12 -20.40 11.04
N SER A 66 -4.15 -19.85 12.25
CA SER A 66 -3.66 -20.58 13.41
C SER A 66 -4.64 -21.73 13.58
N THR A 67 -4.34 -22.84 12.93
CA THR A 67 -4.80 -24.16 13.34
C THR A 67 -3.94 -24.56 14.53
N CYS A 68 -4.53 -24.50 15.72
CA CYS A 68 -4.25 -25.40 16.84
C CYS A 68 -5.59 -25.72 17.49
#